data_AF-A0A0D8YB59-F1
#
_entry.id   AF-A0A0D8YB59-F1
#
_cell.length_a   1.000
_cell.length_b   1.000
_cell.length_c   1.000
_cell.angle_alpha   90.00
_cell.angle_beta   90.00
_cell.angle_gamma   90.00
#
_symmetry.space_group_name_H-M   'P 1'
#
loop_
_entity.id
_entity.type
_entity.pdbx_description
1 polymer ?
#
loop_
_entity_poly.entity_id
_entity_poly.type
_entity_poly.pdbx_seq_one_letter_code
_entity_poly.pdbx_strand_id
1 'polypeptide(L)'
;MLGRELLLVLMRLAKITQIHSIWVDLINNPAKFGLNEGIEDLFRSNANFYGVRISPEMAKKLEFIICQCKANVQDKHFEWFSNTFFRGPDGPSLRAEAIRYVLYFFKPDMPTHVLEARGHLLYYLLTTVPQNSDVEQQWCKTAVWFDWLTYDAHTSVQFIEPVISMVRIALASVPTKATSLLEYVCKSIALIYPARTDLFKKAANDAMHAVHDYYGCGLMSILDNPRIERSVRDLLRETFSDYFARNVALPSAISQASPLVTLVPPQQPRHANTLVSNSNHTSTTKERVRVKNKDIDRDEKERIKRSKTPSPPNGTVFGELEETKKKKREEEIDDLIEQLRDDFKATMMSLRLVWFTSSPSRYLKYGSV
;
A
#
# COMPACT_ATOMS: atom_id res chain seq x y z
N MET A 1 -15.70 -10.44 5.51
CA MET A 1 -16.45 -9.30 4.94
C MET A 1 -15.47 -8.26 4.46
N LEU A 2 -15.70 -7.60 3.30
CA LEU A 2 -14.75 -6.65 2.70
C LEU A 2 -14.42 -5.42 3.58
N GLY A 3 -15.30 -5.08 4.52
CA GLY A 3 -15.06 -4.01 5.50
C GLY A 3 -14.90 -2.64 4.86
N ARG A 4 -13.91 -1.86 5.31
CA ARG A 4 -13.57 -0.53 4.78
C ARG A 4 -13.43 -0.49 3.26
N GLU A 5 -12.95 -1.56 2.67
CA GLU A 5 -12.75 -1.62 1.24
C GLU A 5 -14.06 -1.64 0.45
N LEU A 6 -15.14 -2.15 1.05
CA LEU A 6 -16.47 -2.00 0.46
C LEU A 6 -16.83 -0.53 0.31
N LEU A 7 -16.54 0.31 1.31
CA LEU A 7 -16.82 1.74 1.24
C LEU A 7 -16.03 2.42 0.12
N LEU A 8 -14.74 2.11 -0.03
CA LEU A 8 -13.94 2.64 -1.15
C LEU A 8 -14.51 2.24 -2.51
N VAL A 9 -14.88 0.98 -2.69
CA VAL A 9 -15.46 0.51 -3.96
C VAL A 9 -16.79 1.22 -4.24
N LEU A 10 -17.69 1.30 -3.25
CA LEU A 10 -18.96 2.00 -3.41
C LEU A 10 -18.77 3.49 -3.71
N MET A 11 -17.85 4.17 -3.02
CA MET A 11 -17.50 5.57 -3.28
C MET A 11 -17.01 5.78 -4.71
N ARG A 12 -16.14 4.90 -5.21
CA ARG A 12 -15.60 4.99 -6.59
C ARG A 12 -16.68 4.82 -7.64
N LEU A 13 -17.62 3.92 -7.38
CA LEU A 13 -18.65 3.49 -8.31
C LEU A 13 -20.00 4.16 -8.09
N ALA A 14 -20.09 5.14 -7.19
CA ALA A 14 -21.34 5.79 -6.78
C ALA A 14 -22.13 6.46 -7.92
N LYS A 15 -21.51 6.71 -9.07
CA LYS A 15 -22.21 7.23 -10.26
C LYS A 15 -23.07 6.18 -10.97
N ILE A 16 -22.83 4.90 -10.73
CA ILE A 16 -23.65 3.81 -11.26
C ILE A 16 -24.92 3.71 -10.42
N THR A 17 -26.09 3.89 -11.02
CA THR A 17 -27.37 4.00 -10.32
C THR A 17 -27.64 2.86 -9.34
N GLN A 18 -27.35 1.63 -9.74
CA GLN A 18 -27.53 0.44 -8.91
C GLN A 18 -26.59 0.44 -7.69
N ILE A 19 -25.34 0.90 -7.87
CA ILE A 19 -24.37 1.04 -6.77
C ILE A 19 -24.78 2.18 -5.84
N HIS A 20 -25.27 3.29 -6.41
CA HIS A 20 -25.84 4.38 -5.63
C HIS A 20 -26.99 3.91 -4.75
N SER A 21 -27.89 3.07 -5.25
CA SER A 21 -28.97 2.48 -4.45
C SER A 21 -28.43 1.67 -3.27
N ILE A 22 -27.39 0.85 -3.49
CA ILE A 22 -26.72 0.11 -2.40
C ILE A 22 -26.14 1.08 -1.37
N TRP A 23 -25.46 2.14 -1.81
CA TRP A 23 -24.90 3.17 -0.91
C TRP A 23 -25.97 3.85 -0.05
N VAL A 24 -27.10 4.23 -0.67
CA VAL A 24 -28.25 4.84 0.02
C VAL A 24 -28.85 3.87 1.04
N ASP A 25 -29.05 2.61 0.68
CA ASP A 25 -29.56 1.59 1.61
C ASP A 25 -28.57 1.29 2.74
N LEU A 26 -27.26 1.27 2.45
CA LEU A 26 -26.22 1.05 3.46
C LEU A 26 -26.27 2.11 4.55
N ILE A 27 -26.49 3.37 4.16
CA ILE A 27 -26.57 4.51 5.08
C ILE A 27 -27.91 4.52 5.83
N ASN A 28 -29.03 4.33 5.13
CA ASN A 28 -30.36 4.52 5.71
C ASN A 28 -30.90 3.27 6.41
N ASN A 29 -30.46 2.08 5.97
CA ASN A 29 -30.95 0.77 6.44
C ASN A 29 -29.78 -0.20 6.70
N PRO A 30 -28.76 0.16 7.50
CA PRO A 30 -27.55 -0.64 7.71
C PRO A 30 -27.84 -2.07 8.22
N ALA A 31 -28.92 -2.24 9.00
CA ALA A 31 -29.36 -3.55 9.50
C ALA A 31 -29.67 -4.57 8.39
N LYS A 32 -30.12 -4.14 7.19
CA LYS A 32 -30.31 -5.04 6.03
C LYS A 32 -29.03 -5.75 5.62
N PHE A 33 -27.88 -5.11 5.85
CA PHE A 33 -26.56 -5.64 5.56
C PHE A 33 -25.95 -6.38 6.76
N GLY A 34 -26.66 -6.46 7.89
CA GLY A 34 -26.16 -7.00 9.15
C GLY A 34 -25.19 -6.06 9.87
N LEU A 35 -25.28 -4.75 9.61
CA LEU A 35 -24.50 -3.73 10.29
C LEU A 35 -25.36 -3.14 11.41
N ASN A 36 -25.16 -3.64 12.64
CA ASN A 36 -26.00 -3.31 13.78
C ASN A 36 -25.64 -1.94 14.38
N GLU A 37 -24.37 -1.54 14.28
CA GLU A 37 -23.89 -0.26 14.77
C GLU A 37 -23.77 0.80 13.66
N GLY A 38 -24.24 0.47 12.45
CA GLY A 38 -24.14 1.35 11.29
C GLY A 38 -22.86 1.11 10.48
N ILE A 39 -22.44 2.13 9.73
CA ILE A 39 -21.27 2.03 8.84
C ILE A 39 -19.95 1.84 9.61
N GLU A 40 -19.94 2.15 10.90
CA GLU A 40 -18.86 1.97 11.87
C GLU A 40 -18.42 0.51 11.97
N ASP A 41 -19.35 -0.44 11.81
CA ASP A 41 -19.03 -1.88 11.77
C ASP A 41 -18.08 -2.22 10.61
N LEU A 42 -18.17 -1.49 9.49
CA LEU A 42 -17.26 -1.68 8.36
C LEU A 42 -15.85 -1.17 8.65
N PHE A 43 -15.69 -0.19 9.56
CA PHE A 43 -14.37 0.36 9.92
C PHE A 43 -13.53 -0.67 10.64
N ARG A 44 -14.16 -1.44 11.54
CA ARG A 44 -13.52 -2.53 12.32
C ARG A 44 -13.15 -3.72 11.46
N SER A 45 -13.89 -3.95 10.37
CA SER A 45 -13.65 -5.07 9.48
C SER A 45 -12.48 -4.75 8.53
N ASN A 46 -11.42 -5.54 8.64
CA ASN A 46 -10.25 -5.44 7.77
C ASN A 46 -10.04 -6.78 7.06
N ALA A 47 -10.68 -6.98 5.91
CA ALA A 47 -10.40 -8.16 5.11
C ALA A 47 -9.01 -8.04 4.49
N ASN A 48 -8.13 -8.96 4.86
CA ASN A 48 -6.77 -9.00 4.35
C ASN A 48 -6.73 -9.67 2.96
N PHE A 49 -7.22 -8.98 1.92
CA PHE A 49 -7.27 -9.48 0.54
C PHE A 49 -6.31 -8.75 -0.41
N TYR A 50 -5.30 -8.04 0.12
CA TYR A 50 -4.38 -7.28 -0.74
C TYR A 50 -3.70 -8.15 -1.80
N GLY A 51 -3.42 -9.43 -1.49
CA GLY A 51 -2.80 -10.38 -2.41
C GLY A 51 -3.58 -10.64 -3.71
N VAL A 52 -4.88 -10.31 -3.76
CA VAL A 52 -5.72 -10.48 -4.97
C VAL A 52 -6.13 -9.16 -5.64
N ARG A 53 -5.68 -8.01 -5.11
CA ARG A 53 -6.03 -6.68 -5.66
C ARG A 53 -5.44 -6.39 -7.03
N ILE A 54 -4.22 -6.89 -7.24
CA ILE A 54 -3.44 -6.65 -8.45
C ILE A 54 -3.02 -7.99 -9.04
N SER A 55 -2.63 -7.98 -10.31
CA SER A 55 -2.16 -9.20 -10.94
C SER A 55 -0.90 -9.74 -10.23
N PRO A 56 -0.66 -11.06 -10.23
CA PRO A 56 0.55 -11.64 -9.66
C PRO A 56 1.84 -11.07 -10.26
N GLU A 57 1.79 -10.62 -11.51
CA GLU A 57 2.92 -9.96 -12.17
C GLU A 57 3.20 -8.58 -11.56
N MET A 58 2.16 -7.77 -11.36
CA MET A 58 2.29 -6.46 -10.71
C MET A 58 2.82 -6.62 -9.29
N ALA A 59 2.25 -7.56 -8.52
CA ALA A 59 2.69 -7.87 -7.17
C ALA A 59 4.19 -8.19 -7.11
N LYS A 60 4.67 -9.13 -7.93
CA LYS A 60 6.10 -9.49 -7.98
C LYS A 60 7.01 -8.30 -8.28
N LYS A 61 6.60 -7.41 -9.19
CA LYS A 61 7.41 -6.23 -9.54
C LYS A 61 7.41 -5.18 -8.43
N LEU A 62 6.26 -4.94 -7.78
CA LEU A 62 6.20 -4.06 -6.61
C LEU A 62 7.04 -4.60 -5.46
N GLU A 63 6.91 -5.90 -5.15
CA GLU A 63 7.70 -6.55 -4.10
C GLU A 63 9.19 -6.53 -4.40
N PHE A 64 9.59 -6.71 -5.66
CA PHE A 64 10.98 -6.56 -6.06
C PHE A 64 11.50 -5.14 -5.79
N ILE A 65 10.72 -4.11 -6.15
CA ILE A 65 11.08 -2.70 -5.89
C ILE A 65 11.23 -2.45 -4.38
N ILE A 66 10.30 -2.95 -3.57
CA ILE A 66 10.28 -2.71 -2.11
C ILE A 66 11.39 -3.50 -1.39
N CYS A 67 11.55 -4.78 -1.74
CA CYS A 67 12.38 -5.71 -0.97
C CYS A 67 13.81 -5.88 -1.50
N GLN A 68 14.06 -5.63 -2.78
CA GLN A 68 15.32 -6.00 -3.44
C GLN A 68 16.07 -4.79 -4.00
N CYS A 69 15.37 -3.72 -4.40
CA CYS A 69 16.02 -2.54 -4.96
C CYS A 69 16.66 -1.66 -3.87
N LYS A 70 17.91 -1.29 -4.10
CA LYS A 70 18.57 -0.21 -3.34
C LYS A 70 17.89 1.13 -3.62
N ALA A 71 17.87 2.03 -2.65
CA ALA A 71 17.19 3.33 -2.75
C ALA A 71 17.57 4.13 -4.01
N ASN A 72 18.83 4.10 -4.44
CA ASN A 72 19.32 4.86 -5.59
C ASN A 72 18.95 4.30 -6.97
N VAL A 73 18.22 3.17 -7.04
CA VAL A 73 17.72 2.61 -8.30
C VAL A 73 16.21 2.39 -8.29
N GLN A 74 15.53 2.65 -7.18
CA GLN A 74 14.08 2.44 -7.05
C GLN A 74 13.29 3.31 -8.02
N ASP A 75 13.74 4.54 -8.28
CA ASP A 75 13.15 5.47 -9.25
C ASP A 75 13.07 4.87 -10.66
N LYS A 76 14.18 4.30 -11.15
CA LYS A 76 14.26 3.71 -12.49
C LYS A 76 13.40 2.44 -12.61
N HIS A 77 13.40 1.61 -11.58
CA HIS A 77 12.54 0.42 -11.56
C HIS A 77 11.05 0.80 -11.47
N PHE A 78 10.72 1.85 -10.71
CA PHE A 78 9.37 2.39 -10.67
C PHE A 78 8.96 2.98 -12.03
N GLU A 79 9.86 3.68 -12.73
CA GLU A 79 9.59 4.18 -14.07
C GLU A 79 9.20 3.05 -15.03
N TRP A 80 9.95 1.94 -15.03
CA TRP A 80 9.61 0.76 -15.83
C TRP A 80 8.27 0.14 -15.43
N PHE A 81 8.01 0.03 -14.13
CA PHE A 81 6.74 -0.45 -13.61
C PHE A 81 5.58 0.44 -14.08
N SER A 82 5.68 1.75 -13.89
CA SER A 82 4.69 2.75 -14.29
C SER A 82 4.42 2.70 -15.80
N ASN A 83 5.48 2.62 -16.60
CA ASN A 83 5.37 2.53 -18.05
C ASN A 83 4.68 1.25 -18.52
N THR A 84 4.80 0.16 -17.75
CA THR A 84 4.18 -1.13 -18.06
C THR A 84 2.70 -1.15 -17.69
N PHE A 85 2.33 -0.67 -16.50
CA PHE A 85 0.98 -0.88 -15.96
C PHE A 85 0.07 0.35 -15.96
N PHE A 86 0.61 1.57 -15.98
CA PHE A 86 -0.18 2.80 -15.80
C PHE A 86 -0.42 3.60 -17.07
N ARG A 87 0.15 3.19 -18.21
CA ARG A 87 -0.06 3.87 -19.51
C ARG A 87 -1.36 3.49 -20.21
N GLY A 88 -1.95 2.35 -19.86
CA GLY A 88 -3.21 1.89 -20.43
C GLY A 88 -4.43 2.65 -19.89
N PRO A 89 -5.62 2.43 -20.48
CA PRO A 89 -6.86 3.07 -20.04
C PRO A 89 -7.22 2.74 -18.58
N ASP A 90 -6.87 1.53 -18.12
CA ASP A 90 -7.08 1.10 -16.73
C ASP A 90 -6.00 1.60 -15.76
N GLY A 91 -4.96 2.25 -16.29
CA GLY A 91 -3.79 2.68 -15.54
C GLY A 91 -4.08 3.50 -14.29
N PRO A 92 -4.97 4.51 -14.33
CA PRO A 92 -5.33 5.28 -13.14
C PRO A 92 -5.98 4.43 -12.03
N SER A 93 -6.92 3.55 -12.39
CA SER A 93 -7.55 2.64 -11.43
C SER A 93 -6.53 1.64 -10.85
N LEU A 94 -5.67 1.06 -11.70
CA LEU A 94 -4.60 0.16 -11.27
C LEU A 94 -3.59 0.84 -10.33
N ARG A 95 -3.38 2.15 -10.48
CA ARG A 95 -2.53 2.92 -9.58
C ARG A 95 -3.13 3.03 -8.18
N ALA A 96 -4.44 3.29 -8.07
CA ALA A 96 -5.12 3.28 -6.78
C ALA A 96 -5.07 1.89 -6.12
N GLU A 97 -5.24 0.81 -6.90
CA GLU A 97 -5.09 -0.56 -6.39
C GLU A 97 -3.65 -0.87 -5.94
N ALA A 98 -2.64 -0.37 -6.66
CA ALA A 98 -1.24 -0.50 -6.26
C ALA A 98 -0.96 0.25 -4.95
N ILE A 99 -1.55 1.43 -4.73
CA ILE A 99 -1.47 2.16 -3.44
C ILE A 99 -2.02 1.28 -2.31
N ARG A 100 -3.24 0.74 -2.47
CA ARG A 100 -3.84 -0.14 -1.46
C ARG A 100 -2.98 -1.38 -1.23
N TYR A 101 -2.44 -1.99 -2.29
CA TYR A 101 -1.51 -3.12 -2.18
C TYR A 101 -0.31 -2.81 -1.29
N VAL A 102 0.37 -1.67 -1.52
CA VAL A 102 1.58 -1.29 -0.78
C VAL A 102 1.29 -0.99 0.69
N LEU A 103 0.14 -0.38 0.98
CA LEU A 103 -0.29 -0.14 2.36
C LEU A 103 -0.48 -1.44 3.14
N TYR A 104 -1.03 -2.48 2.51
CA TYR A 104 -1.25 -3.78 3.16
C TYR A 104 -0.10 -4.78 3.02
N PHE A 105 0.87 -4.51 2.14
CA PHE A 105 2.06 -5.34 1.98
C PHE A 105 2.99 -5.19 3.20
N PHE A 106 2.78 -6.04 4.20
CA PHE A 106 3.56 -6.04 5.45
C PHE A 106 3.77 -7.46 5.97
N LYS A 107 4.95 -7.70 6.55
CA LYS A 107 5.26 -8.89 7.34
C LYS A 107 5.98 -8.44 8.62
N PRO A 108 5.71 -9.04 9.79
CA PRO A 108 6.31 -8.62 11.07
C PRO A 108 7.83 -8.47 11.05
N ASP A 109 8.54 -9.34 10.32
CA ASP A 109 10.00 -9.39 10.30
C ASP A 109 10.62 -8.64 9.11
N MET A 110 9.89 -7.69 8.51
CA MET A 110 10.45 -6.87 7.44
C MET A 110 11.61 -6.00 7.94
N PRO A 111 12.78 -6.02 7.28
CA PRO A 111 13.88 -5.12 7.62
C PRO A 111 13.48 -3.65 7.52
N THR A 112 14.10 -2.78 8.32
CA THR A 112 13.80 -1.33 8.33
C THR A 112 13.86 -0.70 6.95
N HIS A 113 14.85 -1.05 6.11
CA HIS A 113 14.96 -0.52 4.76
C HIS A 113 13.78 -0.90 3.85
N VAL A 114 13.14 -2.05 4.10
CA VAL A 114 11.93 -2.50 3.38
C VAL A 114 10.72 -1.68 3.83
N LEU A 115 10.60 -1.40 5.13
CA LEU A 115 9.55 -0.53 5.67
C LEU A 115 9.67 0.89 5.10
N GLU A 116 10.90 1.44 5.03
CA GLU A 116 11.16 2.74 4.40
C GLU A 116 10.86 2.75 2.90
N ALA A 117 11.17 1.66 2.18
CA ALA A 117 10.89 1.56 0.75
C ALA A 117 9.38 1.58 0.43
N ARG A 118 8.51 1.12 1.34
CA ARG A 118 7.05 1.24 1.19
C ARG A 118 6.62 2.71 1.11
N GLY A 119 7.15 3.56 1.99
CA GLY A 119 6.90 5.01 1.97
C GLY A 119 7.38 5.67 0.68
N HIS A 120 8.56 5.29 0.18
CA HIS A 120 9.10 5.79 -1.09
C HIS A 120 8.23 5.38 -2.29
N LEU A 121 7.78 4.13 -2.31
CA LEU A 121 6.92 3.64 -3.38
C LEU A 121 5.55 4.33 -3.38
N LEU A 122 4.95 4.57 -2.20
CA LEU A 122 3.73 5.38 -2.08
C LEU A 122 3.96 6.81 -2.60
N TYR A 123 5.11 7.41 -2.29
CA TYR A 123 5.49 8.72 -2.79
C TYR A 123 5.53 8.73 -4.33
N TYR A 124 6.17 7.75 -4.96
CA TYR A 124 6.20 7.65 -6.41
C TYR A 124 4.82 7.40 -7.01
N LEU A 125 4.03 6.49 -6.45
CA LEU A 125 2.67 6.21 -6.92
C LEU A 125 1.80 7.46 -6.92
N LEU A 126 1.91 8.29 -5.88
CA LEU A 126 1.06 9.48 -5.74
C LEU A 126 1.57 10.69 -6.53
N THR A 127 2.88 10.93 -6.54
CA THR A 127 3.44 12.16 -7.14
C THR A 127 3.63 12.09 -8.65
N THR A 128 3.59 10.90 -9.22
CA THR A 128 3.71 10.67 -10.68
C THR A 128 2.36 10.51 -11.38
N VAL A 129 1.25 10.78 -10.69
CA VAL A 129 -0.06 10.91 -11.35
C VAL A 129 0.00 12.06 -12.37
N PRO A 130 -0.44 11.86 -13.63
CA PRO A 130 -0.44 12.91 -14.64
C PRO A 130 -1.19 14.17 -14.17
N GLN A 131 -0.59 15.33 -14.40
CA GLN A 131 -1.12 16.62 -13.93
C GLN A 131 -2.52 16.95 -14.48
N ASN A 132 -2.87 16.41 -15.65
CA ASN A 132 -4.17 16.59 -16.30
C ASN A 132 -5.25 15.61 -15.80
N SER A 133 -5.03 14.92 -14.67
CA SER A 133 -5.94 13.90 -14.13
C SER A 133 -6.38 14.22 -12.70
N ASP A 134 -7.02 15.37 -12.49
CA ASP A 134 -7.39 15.86 -11.14
C ASP A 134 -8.26 14.89 -10.35
N VAL A 135 -9.25 14.27 -10.99
CA VAL A 135 -10.12 13.26 -10.35
C VAL A 135 -9.30 12.08 -9.83
N GLU A 136 -8.33 11.62 -10.61
CA GLU A 136 -7.47 10.49 -10.26
C GLU A 136 -6.44 10.87 -9.19
N GLN A 137 -5.93 12.09 -9.22
CA GLN A 137 -5.08 12.62 -8.15
C GLN A 137 -5.83 12.63 -6.81
N GLN A 138 -7.07 13.14 -6.80
CA GLN A 138 -7.89 13.15 -5.58
C GLN A 138 -8.25 11.74 -5.13
N TRP A 139 -8.59 10.85 -6.08
CA TRP A 139 -8.88 9.46 -5.76
C TRP A 139 -7.69 8.72 -5.15
N CYS A 140 -6.48 8.92 -5.67
CA CYS A 140 -5.27 8.33 -5.10
C CYS A 140 -5.00 8.88 -3.69
N LYS A 141 -5.26 10.17 -3.43
CA LYS A 141 -5.19 10.72 -2.06
C LYS A 141 -6.22 10.07 -1.14
N THR A 142 -7.45 9.84 -1.60
CA THR A 142 -8.47 9.09 -0.84
C THR A 142 -7.93 7.71 -0.50
N ALA A 143 -7.44 6.96 -1.48
CA ALA A 143 -6.93 5.60 -1.30
C ALA A 143 -5.75 5.52 -0.32
N VAL A 144 -4.90 6.56 -0.26
CA VAL A 144 -3.80 6.66 0.71
C VAL A 144 -4.33 6.89 2.14
N TRP A 145 -5.23 7.86 2.30
CA TRP A 145 -5.67 8.31 3.63
C TRP A 145 -6.88 7.56 4.17
N PHE A 146 -7.50 6.67 3.39
CA PHE A 146 -8.77 6.07 3.79
C PHE A 146 -8.70 5.33 5.12
N ASP A 147 -7.63 4.59 5.37
CA ASP A 147 -7.45 3.84 6.61
C ASP A 147 -7.21 4.73 7.82
N TRP A 148 -6.69 5.95 7.61
CA TRP A 148 -6.63 6.98 8.66
C TRP A 148 -8.02 7.53 8.96
N LEU A 149 -8.76 7.86 7.90
CA LEU A 149 -10.09 8.46 7.99
C LEU A 149 -11.15 7.49 8.55
N THR A 150 -10.88 6.20 8.46
CA THR A 150 -11.74 5.12 8.96
C THR A 150 -10.99 4.22 9.95
N TYR A 151 -10.00 4.79 10.64
CA TYR A 151 -9.20 4.05 11.60
C TYR A 151 -10.05 3.51 12.75
N ASP A 152 -9.68 2.32 13.18
CA ASP A 152 -10.19 1.64 14.34
C ASP A 152 -9.01 0.94 15.04
N ALA A 153 -9.12 0.73 16.35
CA ALA A 153 -8.05 0.17 17.18
C ALA A 153 -7.56 -1.22 16.74
N HIS A 154 -8.38 -1.99 16.01
CA HIS A 154 -7.97 -3.27 15.44
C HIS A 154 -7.09 -3.12 14.17
N THR A 155 -6.95 -1.90 13.64
CA THR A 155 -6.11 -1.61 12.49
C THR A 155 -4.65 -1.61 12.91
N SER A 156 -3.84 -2.47 12.30
CA SER A 156 -2.40 -2.44 12.52
C SER A 156 -1.82 -1.09 12.10
N VAL A 157 -1.05 -0.47 12.99
CA VAL A 157 -0.33 0.77 12.70
C VAL A 157 0.57 0.66 11.47
N GLN A 158 1.06 -0.56 11.18
CA GLN A 158 1.92 -0.87 10.03
C GLN A 158 1.24 -0.69 8.66
N PHE A 159 -0.09 -0.56 8.64
CA PHE A 159 -0.87 -0.24 7.44
C PHE A 159 -1.05 1.26 7.23
N ILE A 160 -1.00 2.06 8.30
CA ILE A 160 -1.26 3.50 8.25
C ILE A 160 0.01 4.35 8.38
N GLU A 161 1.04 3.87 9.07
CA GLU A 161 2.31 4.57 9.24
C GLU A 161 3.05 4.87 7.92
N PRO A 162 3.01 4.03 6.86
CA PRO A 162 3.73 4.32 5.62
C PRO A 162 3.28 5.61 4.95
N VAL A 163 2.07 6.09 5.25
CA VAL A 163 1.54 7.38 4.80
C VAL A 163 2.37 8.54 5.37
N ILE A 164 2.76 8.48 6.66
CA ILE A 164 3.63 9.49 7.28
C ILE A 164 5.07 9.36 6.78
N SER A 165 5.54 8.13 6.57
CA SER A 165 6.83 7.90 5.90
C SER A 165 6.87 8.57 4.52
N MET A 166 5.81 8.40 3.72
CA MET A 166 5.62 9.09 2.44
C MET A 166 5.60 10.62 2.58
N VAL A 167 4.89 11.17 3.55
CA VAL A 167 4.85 12.62 3.81
C VAL A 167 6.24 13.15 4.15
N ARG A 168 7.03 12.43 4.96
CA ARG A 168 8.42 12.79 5.28
C ARG A 168 9.30 12.87 4.03
N ILE A 169 9.17 11.88 3.14
CA ILE A 169 9.89 11.85 1.86
C ILE A 169 9.46 13.02 0.98
N ALA A 170 8.15 13.28 0.89
CA ALA A 170 7.63 14.42 0.15
C ALA A 170 8.14 15.76 0.70
N LEU A 171 8.28 15.92 2.01
CA LEU A 171 8.87 17.14 2.62
C LEU A 171 10.34 17.34 2.26
N ALA A 172 11.09 16.25 2.10
CA ALA A 172 12.48 16.31 1.67
C ALA A 172 12.61 16.65 0.18
N SER A 173 11.76 16.05 -0.66
CA SER A 173 11.86 16.13 -2.13
C SER A 173 11.05 17.27 -2.76
N VAL A 174 9.75 17.38 -2.44
CA VAL A 174 8.81 18.34 -3.03
C VAL A 174 7.81 18.83 -1.95
N PRO A 175 8.19 19.81 -1.12
CA PRO A 175 7.39 20.23 0.04
C PRO A 175 5.94 20.60 -0.26
N THR A 176 5.66 21.21 -1.41
CA THR A 176 4.29 21.55 -1.83
C THR A 176 3.37 20.33 -1.97
N LYS A 177 3.92 19.17 -2.35
CA LYS A 177 3.15 17.91 -2.39
C LYS A 177 2.85 17.40 -0.99
N ALA A 178 3.77 17.54 -0.03
CA ALA A 178 3.51 17.20 1.37
C ALA A 178 2.44 18.12 1.99
N THR A 179 2.53 19.43 1.75
CA THR A 179 1.50 20.39 2.16
C THR A 179 0.13 20.00 1.60
N SER A 180 0.04 19.69 0.30
CA SER A 180 -1.22 19.29 -0.35
C SER A 180 -1.78 17.95 0.14
N LEU A 181 -0.93 17.06 0.65
CA LEU A 181 -1.31 15.78 1.25
C LEU A 181 -1.92 15.98 2.64
N LEU A 182 -1.28 16.80 3.47
CA LEU A 182 -1.72 17.11 4.82
C LEU A 182 -3.00 17.96 4.80
N GLU A 183 -3.07 18.95 3.91
CA GLU A 183 -4.30 19.73 3.71
C GLU A 183 -5.47 18.84 3.27
N TYR A 184 -5.22 17.88 2.39
CA TYR A 184 -6.24 16.95 1.90
C TYR A 184 -6.87 16.15 3.04
N VAL A 185 -6.08 15.54 3.94
CA VAL A 185 -6.63 14.73 5.03
C VAL A 185 -7.47 15.58 5.99
N CYS A 186 -7.02 16.80 6.29
CA CYS A 186 -7.78 17.72 7.13
C CYS A 186 -9.15 18.08 6.52
N LYS A 187 -9.17 18.48 5.24
CA LYS A 187 -10.42 18.84 4.55
C LYS A 187 -11.33 17.63 4.34
N SER A 188 -10.78 16.45 4.12
CA SER A 188 -11.56 15.24 3.83
C SER A 188 -12.47 14.82 4.98
N ILE A 189 -12.08 15.09 6.23
CA ILE A 189 -12.88 14.77 7.42
C ILE A 189 -14.29 15.38 7.35
N ALA A 190 -14.41 16.63 6.91
CA ALA A 190 -15.70 17.31 6.78
C ALA A 190 -16.41 17.05 5.45
N LEU A 191 -15.72 16.51 4.45
CA LEU A 191 -16.23 16.37 3.08
C LEU A 191 -16.72 14.96 2.73
N ILE A 192 -16.11 13.91 3.31
CA ILE A 192 -16.45 12.52 2.94
C ILE A 192 -17.87 12.16 3.34
N TYR A 193 -18.26 12.48 4.58
CA TYR A 193 -19.61 12.24 5.05
C TYR A 193 -20.01 13.30 6.09
N PRO A 194 -20.55 14.46 5.67
CA PRO A 194 -20.80 15.59 6.56
C PRO A 194 -21.63 15.26 7.80
N ALA A 195 -22.64 14.39 7.67
CA ALA A 195 -23.51 13.96 8.78
C ALA A 195 -22.80 13.10 9.84
N ARG A 196 -21.58 12.62 9.54
CA ARG A 196 -20.73 11.81 10.42
C ARG A 196 -19.34 12.43 10.60
N THR A 197 -19.20 13.74 10.44
CA THR A 197 -17.90 14.43 10.56
C THR A 197 -17.17 14.08 11.85
N ASP A 198 -17.88 14.01 12.99
CA ASP A 198 -17.27 13.67 14.29
C ASP A 198 -16.67 12.26 14.32
N LEU A 199 -17.30 11.30 13.64
CA LEU A 199 -16.79 9.93 13.53
C LEU A 199 -15.45 9.91 12.78
N PHE A 200 -15.39 10.57 11.62
CA PHE A 200 -14.17 10.65 10.82
C PHE A 200 -13.08 11.46 11.53
N LYS A 201 -13.45 12.53 12.24
CA LYS A 201 -12.52 13.33 13.05
C LYS A 201 -11.91 12.49 14.17
N LYS A 202 -12.74 11.72 14.89
CA LYS A 202 -12.28 10.79 15.94
C LYS A 202 -11.33 9.74 15.36
N ALA A 203 -11.73 9.06 14.28
CA ALA A 203 -10.90 8.06 13.62
C ALA A 203 -9.53 8.62 13.20
N ALA A 204 -9.51 9.80 12.56
CA ALA A 204 -8.26 10.43 12.15
C ALA A 204 -7.37 10.84 13.34
N ASN A 205 -7.95 11.30 14.46
CA ASN A 205 -7.20 11.57 15.69
C ASN A 205 -6.63 10.28 16.32
N ASP A 206 -7.43 9.21 16.38
CA ASP A 206 -6.98 7.91 16.87
C ASP A 206 -5.85 7.33 16.01
N ALA A 207 -5.91 7.49 14.67
CA ALA A 207 -4.83 7.14 13.77
C ALA A 207 -3.55 7.95 14.04
N MET A 208 -3.69 9.26 14.26
CA MET A 208 -2.57 10.14 14.60
C MET A 208 -1.89 9.68 15.90
N HIS A 209 -2.67 9.30 16.91
CA HIS A 209 -2.16 8.74 18.16
C HIS A 209 -1.42 7.42 17.95
N ALA A 210 -2.01 6.48 17.22
CA ALA A 210 -1.37 5.20 16.94
C ALA A 210 -0.02 5.37 16.22
N VAL A 211 0.04 6.28 15.24
CA VAL A 211 1.30 6.58 14.54
C VAL A 211 2.29 7.33 15.42
N HIS A 212 1.83 8.22 16.30
CA HIS A 212 2.70 8.85 17.29
C HIS A 212 3.36 7.82 18.19
N ASP A 213 2.60 6.87 18.73
CA ASP A 213 3.13 5.81 19.59
C ASP A 213 4.15 4.94 18.84
N TYR A 214 3.95 4.72 17.53
CA TYR A 214 4.89 4.00 16.67
C TYR A 214 6.20 4.76 16.42
N TYR A 215 6.14 6.08 16.22
CA TYR A 215 7.32 6.92 15.93
C TYR A 215 7.96 7.56 17.18
N GLY A 216 7.30 7.48 18.34
CA GLY A 216 7.60 8.33 19.48
C GLY A 216 7.60 9.82 19.11
N CYS A 217 8.49 10.60 19.72
CA CYS A 217 8.57 12.05 19.52
C CYS A 217 8.92 12.50 18.07
N GLY A 218 9.28 11.58 17.17
CA GLY A 218 9.67 11.90 15.80
C GLY A 218 8.54 12.50 14.96
N LEU A 219 7.28 12.18 15.24
CA LEU A 219 6.13 12.64 14.45
C LEU A 219 5.97 14.17 14.50
N MET A 220 6.18 14.79 15.66
CA MET A 220 6.01 16.24 15.81
C MET A 220 6.98 17.02 14.90
N SER A 221 8.20 16.51 14.70
CA SER A 221 9.18 17.14 13.80
C SER A 221 8.74 17.17 12.33
N ILE A 222 7.87 16.23 11.93
CA ILE A 222 7.28 16.17 10.59
C ILE A 222 6.15 17.18 10.49
N LEU A 223 5.24 17.20 11.48
CA LEU A 223 4.04 18.05 11.47
C LEU A 223 4.36 19.55 11.64
N ASP A 224 5.37 19.88 12.44
CA ASP A 224 5.82 21.25 12.68
C ASP A 224 6.91 21.72 11.72
N ASN A 225 7.20 20.93 10.68
CA ASN A 225 8.24 21.27 9.73
C ASN A 225 7.98 22.65 9.08
N PRO A 226 8.96 23.57 9.10
CA PRO A 226 8.78 24.92 8.57
C PRO A 226 8.50 24.94 7.06
N ARG A 227 8.81 23.87 6.34
CA ARG A 227 8.54 23.72 4.90
C ARG A 227 7.06 23.43 4.58
N ILE A 228 6.25 23.08 5.58
CA ILE A 228 4.79 23.03 5.44
C ILE A 228 4.27 24.47 5.44
N GLU A 229 3.24 24.78 4.66
CA GLU A 229 2.64 26.11 4.72
C GLU A 229 2.03 26.39 6.10
N ARG A 230 2.16 27.62 6.60
CA ARG A 230 1.69 27.99 7.94
C ARG A 230 0.20 27.70 8.13
N SER A 231 -0.62 28.09 7.15
CA SER A 231 -2.06 27.82 7.12
C SER A 231 -2.39 26.34 7.27
N VAL A 232 -1.59 25.45 6.68
CA VAL A 232 -1.80 24.00 6.78
C VAL A 232 -1.33 23.45 8.14
N ARG A 233 -0.26 24.00 8.73
CA ARG A 233 0.11 23.67 10.12
C ARG A 233 -0.98 24.10 11.12
N ASP A 234 -1.56 25.27 10.92
CA ASP A 234 -2.66 25.75 11.76
C ASP A 234 -3.89 24.85 11.60
N LEU A 235 -4.23 24.49 10.36
CA LEU A 235 -5.32 23.54 10.06
C LEU A 235 -5.07 22.15 10.67
N LEU A 236 -3.84 21.65 10.66
CA LEU A 236 -3.47 20.40 11.33
C LEU A 236 -3.73 20.48 12.84
N ARG A 237 -3.33 21.58 13.49
CA ARG A 237 -3.56 21.79 14.92
C ARG A 237 -5.04 21.86 15.29
N GLU A 238 -5.84 22.48 14.43
CA GLU A 238 -7.30 22.55 14.61
C GLU A 238 -7.96 21.17 14.39
N THR A 239 -7.58 20.48 13.32
CA THR A 239 -8.16 19.20 12.92
C THR A 239 -7.83 18.10 13.93
N PHE A 240 -6.57 18.04 14.37
CA PHE A 240 -6.03 17.04 15.27
C PHE A 240 -5.88 17.59 16.70
N SER A 241 -6.81 18.44 17.13
CA SER A 241 -6.75 19.17 18.41
C SER A 241 -6.52 18.25 19.61
N ASP A 242 -7.17 17.10 19.63
CA ASP A 242 -7.08 16.13 20.73
C ASP A 242 -5.68 15.53 20.82
N TYR A 243 -5.08 15.24 19.65
CA TYR A 243 -3.71 14.80 19.55
C TYR A 243 -2.72 15.87 20.05
N PHE A 244 -2.84 17.10 19.57
CA PHE A 244 -1.94 18.18 20.00
C PHE A 244 -2.10 18.52 21.48
N ALA A 245 -3.31 18.51 22.02
CA ALA A 245 -3.55 18.77 23.44
C ALA A 245 -2.81 17.77 24.35
N ARG A 246 -2.77 16.49 23.96
CA ARG A 246 -2.10 15.43 24.75
C ARG A 246 -0.58 15.43 24.60
N ASN A 247 -0.06 15.81 23.45
CA ASN A 247 1.35 15.62 23.10
C ASN A 247 2.19 16.90 23.08
N VAL A 248 1.56 18.09 23.15
CA VAL A 248 2.24 19.38 23.33
C VAL A 248 2.37 19.74 24.82
N ALA A 249 1.54 19.16 25.69
CA ALA A 249 1.41 19.54 27.10
C ALA A 249 2.36 18.85 28.10
N LEU A 250 3.35 18.07 27.64
CA LEU A 250 4.39 17.54 28.52
C LEU A 250 5.70 18.32 28.30
N PRO A 251 6.13 19.19 29.25
CA PRO A 251 7.55 19.46 29.40
C PRO A 251 8.22 18.11 29.58
N SER A 252 9.21 17.81 28.73
CA SER A 252 10.00 16.61 28.84
C SER A 252 10.47 16.44 30.28
N ALA A 253 9.89 15.49 31.02
CA ALA A 253 10.53 15.00 32.21
C ALA A 253 11.89 14.49 31.74
N ILE A 254 12.93 15.17 32.21
CA ILE A 254 14.33 14.81 32.02
C ILE A 254 14.40 13.30 32.21
N SER A 255 14.83 12.59 31.16
CA SER A 255 15.07 11.17 31.19
C SER A 255 16.14 10.93 32.26
N GLN A 256 15.71 10.57 33.47
CA GLN A 256 16.59 9.99 34.46
C GLN A 256 16.98 8.63 33.89
N ALA A 257 18.24 8.54 33.49
CA ALA A 257 18.87 7.30 33.10
C ALA A 257 18.61 6.25 34.18
N SER A 258 17.77 5.25 33.87
CA SER A 258 17.72 4.02 34.67
C SER A 258 18.95 3.19 34.34
N PRO A 259 19.66 2.66 35.35
CA PRO A 259 20.93 1.99 35.15
C PRO A 259 20.76 0.69 34.36
N LEU A 260 21.72 0.48 33.46
CA LEU A 260 21.92 -0.69 32.62
C LEU A 260 21.87 -1.98 33.47
N VAL A 261 20.80 -2.77 33.36
CA VAL A 261 20.81 -4.16 33.82
C VAL A 261 21.74 -4.93 32.88
N THR A 262 22.94 -5.20 33.37
CA THR A 262 23.96 -5.98 32.67
C THR A 262 23.50 -7.45 32.65
N LEU A 263 23.10 -7.94 31.48
CA LEU A 263 22.88 -9.37 31.26
C LEU A 263 24.24 -10.08 31.29
N VAL A 264 24.49 -10.81 32.37
CA VAL A 264 25.63 -11.72 32.54
C VAL A 264 25.44 -12.94 31.62
N PRO A 265 26.42 -13.32 30.78
CA PRO A 265 26.37 -14.58 30.05
C PRO A 265 26.80 -15.75 30.97
N PRO A 266 26.19 -16.94 30.86
CA PRO A 266 26.53 -18.08 31.70
C PRO A 266 27.93 -18.61 31.37
N GLN A 267 28.78 -18.70 32.41
CA GLN A 267 30.10 -19.32 32.36
C GLN A 267 30.01 -20.85 32.29
N GLN A 268 30.67 -21.46 31.31
CA GLN A 268 31.11 -22.86 31.36
C GLN A 268 32.46 -22.96 32.08
N PRO A 269 32.73 -24.05 32.84
CA PRO A 269 33.90 -24.16 33.70
C PRO A 269 35.21 -24.37 32.93
N ARG A 270 36.26 -23.72 33.43
CA ARG A 270 37.66 -23.76 32.97
C ARG A 270 38.31 -25.10 33.30
N HIS A 271 39.08 -25.64 32.35
CA HIS A 271 40.29 -26.41 32.63
C HIS A 271 41.52 -25.63 32.16
N ALA A 272 42.59 -25.74 32.94
CA ALA A 272 43.76 -24.87 32.94
C ALA A 272 44.96 -25.44 32.16
N ASN A 273 45.94 -24.54 31.94
CA ASN A 273 47.35 -24.73 31.56
C ASN A 273 47.58 -24.85 30.03
N THR A 274 48.55 -24.19 29.38
CA THR A 274 49.84 -23.64 29.83
C THR A 274 50.30 -22.53 28.87
N LEU A 275 51.11 -21.61 29.41
CA LEU A 275 51.89 -20.55 28.76
C LEU A 275 52.68 -21.00 27.51
N VAL A 276 52.84 -20.12 26.51
CA VAL A 276 54.14 -19.63 25.98
C VAL A 276 53.95 -18.26 25.28
N SER A 277 54.79 -17.30 25.64
CA SER A 277 54.96 -15.96 25.04
C SER A 277 55.48 -16.00 23.60
N ASN A 278 55.11 -15.00 22.77
CA ASN A 278 56.12 -14.18 22.10
C ASN A 278 55.54 -12.92 21.44
N SER A 279 56.30 -11.84 21.64
CA SER A 279 56.21 -10.52 21.05
C SER A 279 56.51 -10.53 19.55
N ASN A 280 55.88 -9.65 18.76
CA ASN A 280 56.58 -8.59 18.01
C ASN A 280 55.62 -7.71 17.19
N HIS A 281 55.81 -6.39 17.33
CA HIS A 281 55.38 -5.36 16.38
C HIS A 281 56.14 -5.45 15.06
N THR A 282 55.49 -5.22 13.92
CA THR A 282 55.85 -4.13 12.96
C THR A 282 54.86 -4.02 11.80
N SER A 283 54.81 -2.80 11.26
CA SER A 283 53.93 -2.29 10.22
C SER A 283 54.45 -2.48 8.78
N THR A 284 53.52 -2.31 7.82
CA THR A 284 53.68 -1.97 6.39
C THR A 284 54.24 -3.01 5.40
N THR A 285 53.46 -3.40 4.38
CA THR A 285 53.57 -2.95 2.97
C THR A 285 52.76 -3.87 2.03
N LYS A 286 52.23 -3.26 0.96
CA LYS A 286 51.47 -3.81 -0.17
C LYS A 286 52.19 -4.95 -0.89
N GLU A 287 51.45 -5.98 -1.33
CA GLU A 287 51.79 -6.69 -2.55
C GLU A 287 50.54 -7.22 -3.30
N ARG A 288 50.53 -6.96 -4.60
CA ARG A 288 49.57 -7.45 -5.60
C ARG A 288 49.84 -8.93 -5.87
N VAL A 289 48.81 -9.76 -5.85
CA VAL A 289 48.81 -11.03 -6.59
C VAL A 289 47.62 -11.08 -7.54
N ARG A 290 47.96 -11.21 -8.82
CA ARG A 290 47.08 -11.36 -9.98
C ARG A 290 46.94 -12.85 -10.25
N VAL A 291 45.72 -13.40 -10.12
CA VAL A 291 45.39 -14.72 -10.69
C VAL A 291 44.27 -14.53 -11.70
N LYS A 292 44.56 -14.95 -12.94
CA LYS A 292 43.62 -15.07 -14.07
C LYS A 292 42.73 -16.29 -13.83
N ASN A 293 41.42 -16.15 -14.02
CA ASN A 293 40.55 -17.26 -14.41
C ASN A 293 39.77 -16.84 -15.66
N LYS A 294 40.34 -17.17 -16.82
CA LYS A 294 39.63 -17.30 -18.10
C LYS A 294 39.14 -18.74 -18.12
N ASP A 295 37.91 -19.01 -17.68
CA ASP A 295 37.23 -20.30 -17.97
C ASP A 295 35.70 -20.26 -17.79
N ILE A 296 35.08 -19.13 -17.42
CA ILE A 296 33.62 -19.06 -17.19
C ILE A 296 32.83 -18.72 -18.47
N ASP A 297 33.50 -18.24 -19.53
CA ASP A 297 32.83 -17.69 -20.72
C ASP A 297 32.53 -18.72 -21.83
N ARG A 298 32.82 -20.01 -21.61
CA ARG A 298 32.67 -21.06 -22.64
C ARG A 298 31.41 -21.92 -22.46
N ASP A 299 30.90 -22.04 -21.24
CA ASP A 299 29.73 -22.89 -20.94
C ASP A 299 28.37 -22.19 -21.19
N GLU A 300 28.33 -20.86 -21.17
CA GLU A 300 27.11 -20.08 -21.45
C GLU A 300 26.70 -20.17 -22.95
N LYS A 301 27.68 -20.35 -23.84
CA LYS A 301 27.49 -20.31 -25.30
C LYS A 301 27.03 -21.64 -25.91
N GLU A 302 27.22 -22.76 -25.23
CA GLU A 302 26.73 -24.08 -25.67
C GLU A 302 25.30 -24.37 -25.20
N ARG A 303 24.84 -23.76 -24.10
CA ARG A 303 23.47 -23.94 -23.61
C ARG A 303 22.42 -23.25 -24.49
N ILE A 304 22.81 -22.20 -25.21
CA ILE A 304 21.93 -21.41 -26.10
C ILE A 304 21.67 -22.11 -27.45
N LYS A 305 22.39 -23.18 -27.79
CA LYS A 305 22.22 -23.88 -29.09
C LYS A 305 21.28 -25.10 -29.06
N ARG A 306 20.74 -25.52 -27.91
CA ARG A 306 19.94 -26.76 -27.79
C ARG A 306 18.43 -26.61 -27.53
N SER A 307 17.87 -25.40 -27.49
CA SER A 307 16.41 -25.21 -27.43
C SER A 307 15.87 -24.51 -28.67
N LYS A 308 15.88 -25.20 -29.81
CA LYS A 308 15.05 -24.85 -30.97
C LYS A 308 14.11 -26.02 -31.25
N THR A 309 12.95 -26.02 -30.60
CA THR A 309 11.78 -26.75 -31.07
C THR A 309 11.02 -25.87 -32.07
N PRO A 310 10.57 -26.41 -33.21
CA PRO A 310 9.88 -25.62 -34.23
C PRO A 310 8.48 -25.21 -33.73
N SER A 311 8.11 -23.96 -33.98
CA SER A 311 6.79 -23.41 -33.67
C SER A 311 5.69 -24.09 -34.50
N PRO A 312 4.52 -24.44 -33.93
CA PRO A 312 3.34 -24.80 -34.72
C PRO A 312 2.58 -23.52 -35.16
N PRO A 313 1.73 -23.60 -36.20
CA PRO A 313 1.11 -22.43 -36.80
C PRO A 313 -0.09 -21.92 -35.98
N ASN A 314 -0.25 -20.59 -36.02
CA ASN A 314 -1.48 -19.80 -35.81
C ASN A 314 -2.26 -19.91 -34.48
N GLY A 315 -2.28 -18.78 -33.75
CA GLY A 315 -3.50 -17.99 -33.40
C GLY A 315 -4.61 -18.57 -32.50
N THR A 316 -4.79 -19.88 -32.41
CA THR A 316 -6.02 -20.48 -31.83
C THR A 316 -5.83 -20.91 -30.38
N VAL A 317 -4.63 -21.43 -30.03
CA VAL A 317 -4.35 -22.03 -28.71
C VAL A 317 -4.26 -21.00 -27.58
N PHE A 318 -3.83 -19.77 -27.87
CA PHE A 318 -3.81 -18.68 -26.87
C PHE A 318 -5.22 -18.16 -26.53
N GLY A 319 -6.15 -18.19 -27.49
CA GLY A 319 -7.55 -17.81 -27.27
C GLY A 319 -8.27 -18.79 -26.36
N GLU A 320 -8.10 -20.09 -26.61
CA GLU A 320 -8.73 -21.15 -25.79
C GLU A 320 -8.27 -21.12 -24.34
N LEU A 321 -6.97 -20.89 -24.09
CA LEU A 321 -6.43 -20.85 -22.72
C LEU A 321 -6.92 -19.61 -21.93
N GLU A 322 -7.05 -18.46 -22.59
CA GLU A 322 -7.64 -17.24 -22.02
C GLU A 322 -9.13 -17.42 -21.74
N GLU A 323 -9.86 -18.04 -22.67
CA GLU A 323 -11.30 -18.29 -22.57
C GLU A 323 -11.62 -19.31 -21.46
N THR A 324 -10.79 -20.35 -21.31
CA THR A 324 -10.91 -21.32 -20.22
C THR A 324 -10.64 -20.69 -18.85
N LYS A 325 -9.63 -19.81 -18.75
CA LYS A 325 -9.34 -19.04 -17.51
C LYS A 325 -10.43 -18.03 -17.18
N LYS A 326 -11.06 -17.45 -18.20
CA LYS A 326 -12.20 -16.55 -18.04
C LYS A 326 -13.42 -17.30 -17.53
N LYS A 327 -13.76 -18.44 -18.14
CA LYS A 327 -14.87 -19.29 -17.73
C LYS A 327 -14.73 -19.77 -16.29
N LYS A 328 -13.52 -20.20 -15.91
CA LYS A 328 -13.23 -20.62 -14.52
C LYS A 328 -13.41 -19.49 -13.50
N ARG A 329 -13.06 -18.25 -13.87
CA ARG A 329 -13.31 -17.06 -13.04
C ARG A 329 -14.80 -16.70 -12.95
N GLU A 330 -15.54 -16.89 -14.04
CA GLU A 330 -16.99 -16.66 -14.04
C GLU A 330 -17.71 -17.68 -13.14
N GLU A 331 -17.31 -18.95 -13.18
CA GLU A 331 -17.82 -20.01 -12.29
C GLU A 331 -17.52 -19.70 -10.81
N GLU A 332 -16.30 -19.26 -10.49
CA GLU A 332 -15.92 -18.89 -9.11
C GLU A 332 -16.70 -17.67 -8.59
N ILE A 333 -16.98 -16.70 -9.45
CA ILE A 333 -17.83 -15.55 -9.11
C ILE A 333 -19.27 -15.99 -8.85
N ASP A 334 -19.78 -16.95 -9.63
CA ASP A 334 -21.14 -17.48 -9.44
C ASP A 334 -21.29 -18.22 -8.11
N ASP A 335 -20.31 -19.02 -7.73
CA ASP A 335 -20.27 -19.68 -6.43
C ASP A 335 -20.24 -18.67 -5.27
N LEU A 336 -19.53 -17.55 -5.44
CA LEU A 336 -19.47 -16.49 -4.44
C LEU A 336 -20.78 -15.69 -4.33
N ILE A 337 -21.46 -15.47 -5.45
CA ILE A 337 -22.77 -14.80 -5.45
C ILE A 337 -23.84 -15.72 -4.83
N GLU A 338 -23.73 -17.03 -5.02
CA GLU A 338 -24.62 -18.01 -4.41
C GLU A 338 -24.60 -17.99 -2.88
N GLN A 339 -23.46 -17.62 -2.30
CA GLN A 339 -23.27 -17.51 -0.84
C GLN A 339 -23.84 -16.21 -0.22
N LEU A 340 -24.34 -15.28 -1.03
CA LEU A 340 -24.92 -14.02 -0.56
C LEU A 340 -26.38 -14.20 -0.12
N ARG A 341 -26.82 -13.47 0.91
CA ARG A 341 -28.23 -13.40 1.32
C ARG A 341 -29.12 -12.94 0.17
N ASP A 342 -30.34 -13.47 0.10
CA ASP A 342 -31.25 -13.39 -1.07
C ASP A 342 -31.42 -11.98 -1.65
N ASP A 343 -31.65 -10.97 -0.81
CA ASP A 343 -31.85 -9.57 -1.27
C ASP A 343 -30.58 -8.97 -1.89
N PHE A 344 -29.41 -9.31 -1.32
CA PHE A 344 -28.11 -8.85 -1.82
C PHE A 344 -27.68 -9.65 -3.06
N LYS A 345 -27.97 -10.95 -3.10
CA LYS A 345 -27.79 -11.84 -4.27
C LYS A 345 -28.58 -11.34 -5.47
N ALA A 346 -29.86 -10.98 -5.29
CA ALA A 346 -30.72 -10.44 -6.36
C ALA A 346 -30.16 -9.13 -6.94
N THR A 347 -29.70 -8.23 -6.07
CA THR A 347 -29.07 -6.96 -6.47
C THR A 347 -27.79 -7.20 -7.27
N MET A 348 -26.93 -8.11 -6.80
CA MET A 348 -25.68 -8.47 -7.49
C MET A 348 -25.94 -9.12 -8.86
N MET A 349 -26.95 -9.98 -8.97
CA MET A 349 -27.35 -10.59 -10.24
C MET A 349 -27.90 -9.57 -11.24
N SER A 350 -28.70 -8.60 -10.77
CA SER A 350 -29.18 -7.50 -11.60
C SER A 350 -28.03 -6.64 -12.16
N LEU A 351 -27.07 -6.29 -11.31
CA LEU A 351 -25.85 -5.56 -11.68
C LEU A 351 -25.03 -6.28 -12.75
N ARG A 352 -24.86 -7.60 -12.62
CA ARG A 352 -24.16 -8.45 -13.59
C ARG A 352 -24.83 -8.38 -14.96
N LEU A 353 -26.15 -8.46 -15.01
CA LEU A 353 -26.95 -8.41 -16.24
C LEU A 353 -26.80 -7.06 -16.95
N VAL A 354 -26.79 -5.96 -16.20
CA VAL A 354 -26.53 -4.61 -16.73
C VAL A 354 -25.11 -4.47 -17.28
N TRP A 355 -24.10 -5.04 -16.60
CA TRP A 355 -22.72 -4.99 -17.07
C TRP A 355 -22.50 -5.76 -18.38
N PHE A 356 -23.12 -6.93 -18.52
CA PHE A 356 -23.04 -7.72 -19.75
C PHE A 356 -23.76 -7.08 -20.94
N THR A 357 -24.86 -6.38 -20.70
CA THR A 357 -25.64 -5.70 -21.74
C THR A 357 -25.02 -4.35 -22.14
N SER A 358 -24.21 -3.74 -21.27
CA SER A 358 -23.64 -2.39 -21.46
C SER A 358 -22.17 -2.39 -21.91
N SER A 359 -21.52 -3.56 -22.04
CA SER A 359 -20.12 -3.67 -22.52
C SER A 359 -20.03 -3.56 -24.05
N PRO A 360 -19.37 -2.53 -24.64
CA PRO A 360 -19.36 -2.30 -26.09
C PRO A 360 -18.51 -3.30 -26.91
N SER A 361 -17.87 -4.28 -26.29
CA SER A 361 -16.83 -5.09 -26.95
C SER A 361 -17.32 -6.39 -27.60
N ARG A 362 -18.60 -6.51 -27.97
CA ARG A 362 -19.12 -7.69 -28.69
C ARG A 362 -19.85 -7.41 -30.01
N TYR A 363 -19.54 -6.29 -30.68
CA TYR A 363 -19.98 -6.05 -32.06
C TYR A 363 -18.83 -6.12 -33.06
N LEU A 364 -17.94 -7.11 -32.95
CA LEU A 364 -17.00 -7.45 -34.03
C LEU A 364 -16.75 -8.96 -34.01
N LYS A 365 -17.76 -9.74 -34.40
CA LYS A 365 -17.61 -11.07 -35.01
C LYS A 365 -18.99 -11.51 -35.53
N TYR A 366 -18.99 -11.91 -36.80
CA TYR A 366 -20.09 -12.42 -37.63
C TYR A 366 -20.83 -11.39 -38.50
N GLY A 367 -20.59 -11.47 -39.82
CA GLY A 367 -21.48 -10.95 -40.85
C GLY A 367 -20.78 -10.41 -42.11
N SER A 368 -20.35 -11.31 -43.00
CA SER A 368 -19.99 -11.01 -44.39
C SER A 368 -21.18 -10.47 -45.18
N VAL A 369 -20.99 -9.39 -45.96
CA VAL A 369 -21.07 -9.32 -47.44
C VAL A 369 -20.23 -8.12 -47.88
#